data_AF-A0A327JE49-F1
#
_entry.id   AF-A0A327JE49-F1
#
_cell.length_a   1.000
_cell.length_b   1.000
_cell.length_c   1.000
_cell.angle_alpha   90.00
_cell.angle_beta   90.00
_cell.angle_gamma   90.00
#
_symmetry.space_group_name_H-M   'P 1'
#
loop_
_entity.id
_entity.type
_entity.pdbx_description
1 polymer ?
#
loop_
_entity_poly.entity_id
_entity_poly.type
_entity_poly.pdbx_seq_one_letter_code
_entity_poly.pdbx_strand_id
1 'polypeptide(L)'
;MLSKNKPIIQTKTSDKVGKFLEKNKLHKKDFAEMIGVTLSYVYNLIDSTIPFSTRSTTLERIATVMDINPEEFEEYKISQEPVLIDETVEFLKDSIKIKGLSVVNFLKSFPRKKRLEIVDILRGATPLPIDFKEISMIAGVLSLSKEDIYPIWEKRLKQVLELNGMNITANEGLLNSMFDCAKKYIDIEE
;
A
#
# COMPACT_ATOMS: atom_id res chain seq x y z
N MET A 1 25.96 -20.72 30.35
CA MET A 1 24.54 -20.31 30.29
C MET A 1 23.99 -20.74 28.95
N LEU A 2 23.01 -21.65 28.94
CA LEU A 2 22.37 -22.17 27.73
C LEU A 2 21.41 -21.10 27.18
N SER A 3 21.74 -20.49 26.04
CA SER A 3 20.81 -19.64 25.30
C SER A 3 19.69 -20.52 24.75
N LYS A 4 18.47 -20.28 25.23
CA LYS A 4 17.25 -20.89 24.69
C LYS A 4 17.00 -20.29 23.31
N ASN A 5 17.50 -20.93 22.26
CA ASN A 5 16.96 -20.76 20.92
C ASN A 5 15.50 -21.17 20.97
N LYS A 6 14.58 -20.19 20.96
CA LYS A 6 13.17 -20.47 20.66
C LYS A 6 13.16 -21.06 19.24
N PRO A 7 12.64 -22.28 19.03
CA PRO A 7 12.48 -22.79 17.68
C PRO A 7 11.52 -21.85 16.94
N ILE A 8 11.96 -21.33 15.80
CA ILE A 8 11.06 -20.67 14.85
C ILE A 8 10.15 -21.79 14.35
N ILE A 9 8.91 -21.82 14.86
CA ILE A 9 7.90 -22.75 14.37
C ILE A 9 7.54 -22.27 12.96
N GLN A 10 8.21 -22.84 11.95
CA GLN A 10 7.84 -22.69 10.54
C GLN A 10 6.43 -23.24 10.36
N THR A 11 5.45 -22.35 10.43
CA THR A 11 4.07 -22.68 10.08
C THR A 11 4.00 -22.61 8.56
N LYS A 12 3.40 -23.60 7.88
CA LYS A 12 3.26 -23.57 6.42
C LYS A 12 2.63 -22.25 5.99
N THR A 13 3.13 -21.65 4.90
CA THR A 13 2.67 -20.35 4.43
C THR A 13 1.15 -20.30 4.20
N SER A 14 0.57 -21.41 3.73
CA SER A 14 -0.88 -21.60 3.60
C SER A 14 -1.63 -21.45 4.93
N ASP A 15 -1.14 -22.09 6.01
CA ASP A 15 -1.72 -21.98 7.35
C ASP A 15 -1.65 -20.54 7.88
N LYS A 16 -0.56 -19.81 7.57
CA LYS A 16 -0.41 -18.40 7.96
C LYS A 16 -1.52 -17.54 7.36
N VAL A 17 -1.79 -17.70 6.07
CA VAL A 17 -2.89 -17.01 5.39
C VAL A 17 -4.25 -17.46 5.92
N GLY A 18 -4.47 -18.77 6.11
CA GLY A 18 -5.72 -19.31 6.65
C GLY A 18 -6.06 -18.71 8.02
N LYS A 19 -5.12 -18.76 8.96
CA LYS A 19 -5.27 -18.18 10.31
C LYS A 19 -5.52 -16.67 10.27
N PHE A 20 -4.86 -15.95 9.36
CA PHE A 20 -5.07 -14.52 9.17
C PHE A 20 -6.52 -14.22 8.75
N LEU A 21 -7.05 -14.96 7.78
CA LEU A 21 -8.42 -14.76 7.30
C LEU A 21 -9.45 -15.04 8.39
N GLU A 22 -9.27 -16.12 9.15
CA GLU A 22 -10.14 -16.47 10.28
C GLU A 22 -10.11 -15.41 11.38
N LYS A 23 -8.91 -15.01 11.82
CA LYS A 23 -8.71 -13.99 12.86
C LYS A 23 -9.39 -12.67 12.51
N ASN A 24 -9.33 -12.27 11.23
CA ASN A 24 -9.89 -11.02 10.74
C ASN A 24 -11.33 -11.13 10.23
N LYS A 25 -11.96 -12.31 10.33
CA LYS A 25 -13.28 -12.62 9.74
C LYS A 25 -13.37 -12.13 8.29
N LEU A 26 -12.28 -12.32 7.53
CA LEU A 26 -12.15 -11.81 6.17
C LEU A 26 -12.64 -12.88 5.17
N HIS A 27 -13.64 -12.52 4.36
CA HIS A 27 -14.17 -13.41 3.35
C HIS A 27 -13.12 -13.65 2.24
N LYS A 28 -12.94 -14.92 1.83
CA LYS A 28 -11.94 -15.32 0.81
C LYS A 28 -12.07 -14.54 -0.50
N LYS A 29 -13.31 -14.23 -0.92
CA LYS A 29 -13.58 -13.38 -2.10
C LYS A 29 -13.02 -11.97 -1.95
N ASP A 30 -13.24 -11.34 -0.81
CA ASP A 30 -12.76 -9.97 -0.57
C ASP A 30 -11.24 -9.94 -0.50
N PHE A 31 -10.63 -10.97 0.11
CA PHE A 31 -9.17 -11.13 0.10
C PHE A 31 -8.62 -11.33 -1.32
N ALA A 32 -9.25 -12.19 -2.13
CA ALA A 32 -8.86 -12.42 -3.53
C ALA A 32 -8.87 -11.12 -4.35
N GLU A 33 -9.92 -10.30 -4.18
CA GLU A 33 -10.05 -8.98 -4.80
C GLU A 33 -8.93 -8.03 -4.34
N MET A 34 -8.57 -8.01 -3.05
CA MET A 34 -7.51 -7.15 -2.50
C MET A 34 -6.12 -7.49 -3.04
N ILE A 35 -5.82 -8.77 -3.31
CA ILE A 35 -4.51 -9.20 -3.81
C ILE A 35 -4.47 -9.40 -5.34
N GLY A 36 -5.61 -9.22 -6.02
CA GLY A 36 -5.71 -9.29 -7.47
C GLY A 36 -5.58 -10.70 -8.05
N VAL A 37 -6.15 -11.70 -7.36
CA VAL A 37 -6.17 -13.11 -7.80
C VAL A 37 -7.59 -13.67 -7.82
N THR A 38 -7.76 -14.87 -8.36
CA THR A 38 -9.08 -15.51 -8.41
C THR A 38 -9.49 -16.07 -7.05
N LEU A 39 -10.80 -16.16 -6.80
CA LEU A 39 -11.32 -16.82 -5.59
C LEU A 39 -10.85 -18.29 -5.49
N SER A 40 -10.85 -19.00 -6.62
CA SER A 40 -10.36 -20.39 -6.69
C SER A 40 -8.89 -20.50 -6.26
N TYR A 41 -8.05 -19.54 -6.65
CA TYR A 41 -6.67 -19.51 -6.21
C TYR A 41 -6.55 -19.41 -4.68
N VAL A 42 -7.37 -18.57 -4.04
CA VAL A 42 -7.38 -18.41 -2.58
C VAL A 42 -7.82 -19.70 -1.87
N TYR A 43 -8.85 -20.39 -2.37
CA TYR A 43 -9.24 -21.69 -1.80
C TYR A 43 -8.11 -22.71 -1.91
N ASN A 44 -7.52 -22.84 -3.10
CA ASN A 44 -6.47 -23.82 -3.35
C ASN A 44 -5.21 -23.55 -2.51
N LEU A 45 -4.89 -22.26 -2.28
CA LEU A 45 -3.77 -21.81 -1.46
C LEU A 45 -3.95 -22.17 0.01
N ILE A 46 -5.15 -21.99 0.57
CA ILE A 46 -5.43 -22.30 1.98
C ILE A 46 -5.49 -23.81 2.21
N ASP A 47 -6.13 -24.54 1.29
CA ASP A 47 -6.28 -26.00 1.37
C ASP A 47 -4.96 -26.73 1.04
N SER A 48 -3.89 -26.00 0.75
CA SER A 48 -2.56 -26.53 0.38
C SER A 48 -2.61 -27.54 -0.79
N THR A 49 -3.59 -27.37 -1.69
CA THR A 49 -3.79 -28.24 -2.87
C THR A 49 -2.87 -27.84 -4.03
N ILE A 50 -2.32 -26.62 -3.98
CA ILE A 50 -1.31 -26.12 -4.92
C ILE A 50 -0.09 -25.59 -4.15
N PRO A 51 1.09 -25.54 -4.77
CA PRO A 51 2.23 -24.80 -4.22
C PRO A 51 1.89 -23.32 -4.04
N PHE A 52 2.44 -22.70 -2.99
CA PHE A 52 2.30 -21.27 -2.77
C PHE A 52 2.97 -20.47 -3.91
N SER A 53 2.51 -19.24 -4.15
CA SER A 53 3.07 -18.40 -5.20
C SER A 53 4.57 -18.18 -5.00
N THR A 54 5.35 -18.32 -6.06
CA THR A 54 6.74 -17.85 -6.13
C THR A 54 6.87 -16.48 -6.82
N ARG A 55 5.74 -15.89 -7.24
CA ARG A 55 5.71 -14.54 -7.82
C ARG A 55 5.76 -13.50 -6.71
N SER A 56 6.83 -12.69 -6.68
CA SER A 56 7.05 -11.64 -5.69
C SER A 56 5.85 -10.70 -5.56
N THR A 57 5.28 -10.25 -6.67
CA THR A 57 4.10 -9.35 -6.67
C THR A 57 2.90 -9.92 -5.90
N THR A 58 2.65 -11.22 -5.99
CA THR A 58 1.53 -11.86 -5.26
C THR A 58 1.85 -11.94 -3.77
N LEU A 59 3.10 -12.31 -3.43
CA LEU A 59 3.56 -12.39 -2.05
C LEU A 59 3.56 -11.02 -1.37
N GLU A 60 4.04 -9.98 -2.05
CA GLU A 60 4.05 -8.60 -1.54
C GLU A 60 2.65 -8.06 -1.32
N ARG A 61 1.70 -8.34 -2.22
CA ARG A 61 0.29 -7.95 -2.04
C ARG A 61 -0.33 -8.66 -0.85
N ILE A 62 -0.08 -9.96 -0.69
CA ILE A 62 -0.51 -10.72 0.48
C ILE A 62 0.11 -10.13 1.75
N ALA A 63 1.43 -9.89 1.76
CA ALA A 63 2.17 -9.31 2.87
C ALA A 63 1.59 -7.96 3.30
N THR A 64 1.31 -7.11 2.31
CA THR A 64 0.73 -5.77 2.52
C THR A 64 -0.66 -5.86 3.14
N VAL A 65 -1.55 -6.70 2.62
CA VAL A 65 -2.90 -6.90 3.20
C VAL A 65 -2.82 -7.47 4.63
N MET A 66 -1.81 -8.31 4.88
CA MET A 66 -1.56 -8.94 6.17
C MET A 66 -0.82 -8.04 7.17
N ASP A 67 -0.31 -6.89 6.71
CA ASP A 67 0.55 -5.97 7.47
C ASP A 67 1.80 -6.68 8.05
N ILE A 68 2.49 -7.45 7.19
CA ILE A 68 3.73 -8.16 7.50
C ILE A 68 4.79 -7.90 6.41
N ASN A 69 6.03 -8.30 6.69
CA ASN A 69 7.11 -8.22 5.70
C ASN A 69 7.02 -9.36 4.67
N PRO A 70 7.26 -9.12 3.37
CA PRO A 70 7.28 -10.18 2.36
C PRO A 70 8.29 -11.30 2.65
N GLU A 71 9.40 -10.98 3.32
CA GLU A 71 10.45 -11.92 3.74
C GLU A 71 9.98 -12.95 4.77
N GLU A 72 8.80 -12.74 5.37
CA GLU A 72 8.17 -13.74 6.21
C GLU A 72 7.55 -14.91 5.43
N PHE A 73 7.56 -14.84 4.09
CA PHE A 73 7.18 -15.94 3.20
C PHE A 73 8.43 -16.66 2.73
N GLU A 74 8.47 -17.98 2.93
CA GLU A 74 9.62 -18.82 2.53
C GLU A 74 9.80 -18.83 1.00
N GLU A 75 8.71 -18.64 0.27
CA GLU A 75 8.69 -18.58 -1.18
C GLU A 75 9.16 -17.22 -1.73
N TYR A 76 9.31 -16.21 -0.87
CA TYR A 76 9.70 -14.87 -1.29
C TYR A 76 11.18 -14.82 -1.65
N LYS A 77 11.45 -14.32 -2.86
CA LYS A 77 12.79 -14.05 -3.33
C LYS A 77 13.08 -12.57 -3.11
N ILE A 78 14.01 -12.30 -2.20
CA ILE A 78 14.47 -10.94 -1.90
C ILE A 78 14.99 -10.31 -3.20
N SER A 79 14.48 -9.12 -3.52
CA SER A 79 14.99 -8.33 -4.64
C SER A 79 16.46 -8.00 -4.40
N GLN A 80 17.30 -8.21 -5.41
CA GLN A 80 18.70 -7.80 -5.33
C GLN A 80 18.89 -6.30 -5.60
N GLU A 81 17.85 -5.64 -6.12
CA GLU A 81 17.85 -4.19 -6.30
C GLU A 81 17.44 -3.51 -4.97
N PRO A 82 18.16 -2.47 -4.54
CA PRO A 82 17.77 -1.70 -3.37
C PRO A 82 16.37 -1.11 -3.59
N VAL A 83 15.45 -1.42 -2.68
CA VAL A 83 14.10 -0.85 -2.70
C VAL A 83 14.21 0.60 -2.28
N LEU A 84 13.84 1.52 -3.18
CA LEU A 84 13.72 2.93 -2.85
C LEU A 84 12.50 3.08 -1.92
N ILE A 85 12.75 3.48 -0.67
CA ILE A 85 11.71 3.74 0.30
C ILE A 85 11.04 5.06 -0.10
N ASP A 86 9.79 4.99 -0.53
CA ASP A 86 8.97 6.18 -0.77
C ASP A 86 8.45 6.69 0.58
N GLU A 87 9.01 7.83 1.04
CA GLU A 87 8.59 8.55 2.27
C GLU A 87 7.07 8.75 2.34
N THR A 88 6.42 8.86 1.18
CA THR A 88 4.97 9.02 1.07
C THR A 88 4.21 7.77 1.53
N VAL A 89 4.72 6.59 1.18
CA VAL A 89 4.13 5.31 1.56
C VAL A 89 4.31 5.07 3.05
N GLU A 90 5.46 5.43 3.60
CA GLU A 90 5.71 5.38 5.04
C GLU A 90 4.74 6.29 5.80
N PHE A 91 4.56 7.53 5.34
CA PHE A 91 3.60 8.46 5.91
C PHE A 91 2.17 7.88 5.93
N LEU A 92 1.72 7.24 4.85
CA LEU A 92 0.40 6.61 4.81
C LEU A 92 0.30 5.43 5.79
N LYS A 93 1.31 4.57 5.86
CA LYS A 93 1.34 3.43 6.80
C LYS A 93 1.30 3.91 8.25
N ASP A 94 2.05 4.96 8.57
CA ASP A 94 2.07 5.54 9.91
C ASP A 94 0.73 6.22 10.24
N SER A 95 0.12 6.90 9.28
CA SER A 95 -1.21 7.48 9.43
C SER A 95 -2.29 6.42 9.70
N ILE A 96 -2.22 5.27 9.01
CA ILE A 96 -3.10 4.11 9.27
C ILE A 96 -2.94 3.61 10.72
N LYS A 97 -1.68 3.47 11.19
CA LYS A 97 -1.35 3.03 12.55
C LYS A 97 -1.80 4.03 13.61
N ILE A 98 -1.56 5.32 13.41
CA ILE A 98 -1.99 6.41 14.31
C ILE A 98 -3.51 6.41 14.46
N LYS A 99 -4.24 6.15 13.38
CA LYS A 99 -5.70 6.01 13.42
C LYS A 99 -6.19 4.70 14.07
N GLY A 100 -5.29 3.78 14.41
CA GLY A 100 -5.62 2.49 14.99
C GLY A 100 -6.35 1.55 14.03
N LEU A 101 -6.23 1.76 12.72
CA LEU A 101 -6.84 0.90 11.70
C LEU A 101 -5.90 -0.26 11.35
N SER A 102 -6.46 -1.45 11.18
CA SER A 102 -5.75 -2.51 10.45
C SER A 102 -5.77 -2.20 8.95
N VAL A 103 -4.78 -2.69 8.20
CA VAL A 103 -4.76 -2.55 6.73
C VAL A 103 -6.04 -3.09 6.10
N VAL A 104 -6.57 -4.22 6.60
CA VAL A 104 -7.85 -4.78 6.12
C VAL A 104 -9.01 -3.80 6.30
N ASN A 105 -9.12 -3.16 7.46
CA ASN A 105 -10.21 -2.22 7.73
C ASN A 105 -10.04 -0.94 6.91
N PHE A 106 -8.81 -0.46 6.78
CA PHE A 106 -8.48 0.64 5.88
C PHE A 106 -8.90 0.34 4.44
N LEU A 107 -8.51 -0.80 3.88
CA LEU A 107 -8.90 -1.23 2.52
C LEU A 107 -10.41 -1.38 2.36
N LYS A 108 -11.12 -1.84 3.39
CA LYS A 108 -12.58 -2.00 3.36
C LYS A 108 -13.34 -0.68 3.23
N SER A 109 -12.73 0.45 3.63
CA SER A 109 -13.30 1.80 3.46
C SER A 109 -13.39 2.24 1.99
N PHE A 110 -12.69 1.55 1.08
CA PHE A 110 -12.71 1.86 -0.34
C PHE A 110 -13.63 0.90 -1.13
N PRO A 111 -14.18 1.36 -2.28
CA PRO A 111 -14.88 0.49 -3.22
C PRO A 111 -14.02 -0.70 -3.63
N ARG A 112 -14.63 -1.89 -3.78
CA ARG A 112 -13.93 -3.15 -4.13
C ARG A 112 -12.93 -2.98 -5.28
N LYS A 113 -13.33 -2.30 -6.36
CA LYS A 113 -12.52 -2.04 -7.56
C LYS A 113 -11.24 -1.22 -7.33
N LYS A 114 -11.17 -0.42 -6.25
CA LYS A 114 -10.03 0.43 -5.91
C LYS A 114 -9.06 -0.25 -4.93
N ARG A 115 -9.46 -1.33 -4.24
CA ARG A 115 -8.66 -1.92 -3.16
C ARG A 115 -7.30 -2.43 -3.62
N LEU A 116 -7.24 -3.06 -4.79
CA LEU A 116 -5.98 -3.55 -5.36
C LEU A 116 -5.00 -2.40 -5.65
N GLU A 117 -5.51 -1.30 -6.19
CA GLU A 117 -4.73 -0.09 -6.44
C GLU A 117 -4.18 0.50 -5.13
N ILE A 118 -5.01 0.57 -4.08
CA ILE A 118 -4.54 1.01 -2.75
C ILE A 118 -3.49 0.07 -2.18
N VAL A 119 -3.61 -1.25 -2.37
CA VAL A 119 -2.57 -2.21 -1.98
C VAL A 119 -1.27 -1.98 -2.76
N ASP A 120 -1.36 -1.72 -4.06
CA ASP A 120 -0.20 -1.43 -4.90
C ASP A 120 0.50 -0.11 -4.49
N ILE A 121 -0.26 0.88 -4.02
CA ILE A 121 0.27 2.11 -3.40
C ILE A 121 0.96 1.78 -2.07
N LEU A 122 0.30 1.05 -1.16
CA LEU A 122 0.87 0.74 0.16
C LEU A 122 2.13 -0.13 0.10
N ARG A 123 2.29 -0.94 -0.95
CA ARG A 123 3.54 -1.69 -1.16
C ARG A 123 4.62 -0.90 -1.90
N GLY A 124 4.35 0.34 -2.31
CA GLY A 124 5.28 1.20 -3.03
C GLY A 124 5.51 0.80 -4.49
N ALA A 125 4.64 -0.02 -5.07
CA ALA A 125 4.76 -0.43 -6.47
C ALA A 125 4.10 0.54 -7.45
N THR A 126 3.15 1.32 -6.96
CA THR A 126 2.56 2.44 -7.70
C THR A 126 2.68 3.70 -6.87
N PRO A 127 3.07 4.85 -7.46
CA PRO A 127 3.14 6.10 -6.74
C PRO A 127 1.73 6.58 -6.35
N LEU A 128 1.63 7.58 -5.47
CA LEU A 128 0.36 8.24 -5.23
C LEU A 128 -0.26 8.79 -6.54
N PRO A 129 -1.60 8.78 -6.66
CA PRO A 129 -2.30 9.43 -7.75
C PRO A 129 -1.91 10.90 -7.90
N ILE A 130 -2.02 11.44 -9.10
CA ILE A 130 -1.83 12.88 -9.34
C ILE A 130 -3.16 13.63 -9.23
N ASP A 131 -4.28 12.95 -9.46
CA ASP A 131 -5.60 13.53 -9.23
C ASP A 131 -5.79 13.74 -7.72
N PHE A 132 -5.92 15.01 -7.32
CA PHE A 132 -6.05 15.39 -5.93
C PHE A 132 -7.31 14.79 -5.30
N LYS A 133 -8.39 14.61 -6.06
CA LYS A 133 -9.63 14.02 -5.55
C LYS A 133 -9.44 12.56 -5.12
N GLU A 134 -8.62 11.81 -5.85
CA GLU A 134 -8.30 10.42 -5.49
C GLU A 134 -7.46 10.36 -4.21
N ILE A 135 -6.53 11.30 -4.04
CA ILE A 135 -5.74 11.39 -2.81
C ILE A 135 -6.60 11.89 -1.64
N SER A 136 -7.48 12.88 -1.84
CA SER A 136 -8.44 13.38 -0.86
C SER A 136 -9.32 12.24 -0.32
N MET A 137 -9.66 11.24 -1.15
CA MET A 137 -10.38 10.05 -0.69
C MET A 137 -9.57 9.23 0.33
N ILE A 138 -8.27 9.04 0.08
CA ILE A 138 -7.35 8.37 1.01
C ILE A 138 -7.22 9.19 2.29
N ALA A 139 -7.00 10.50 2.16
CA ALA A 139 -6.89 11.44 3.26
C ALA A 139 -8.15 11.44 4.13
N GLY A 140 -9.34 11.44 3.54
CA GLY A 140 -10.62 11.39 4.25
C GLY A 140 -10.79 10.12 5.08
N VAL A 141 -10.40 8.95 4.53
CA VAL A 141 -10.38 7.69 5.29
C VAL A 141 -9.39 7.75 6.46
N LEU A 142 -8.32 8.54 6.36
CA LEU A 142 -7.33 8.73 7.41
C LEU A 142 -7.59 9.95 8.31
N SER A 143 -8.64 10.72 8.03
CA SER A 143 -8.92 12.01 8.71
C SER A 143 -7.75 13.00 8.61
N LEU A 144 -7.02 12.98 7.50
CA LEU A 144 -5.98 13.95 7.19
C LEU A 144 -6.63 15.20 6.58
N SER A 145 -6.14 16.36 7.00
CA SER A 145 -6.57 17.64 6.47
C SER A 145 -5.97 17.91 5.09
N LYS A 146 -6.49 18.94 4.41
CA LYS A 146 -5.89 19.42 3.15
C LYS A 146 -4.45 19.87 3.39
N GLU A 147 -4.18 20.47 4.54
CA GLU A 147 -2.87 20.95 4.95
C GLU A 147 -1.86 19.81 5.14
N ASP A 148 -2.31 18.64 5.57
CA ASP A 148 -1.45 17.46 5.72
C ASP A 148 -1.09 16.84 4.37
N ILE A 149 -2.07 16.76 3.45
CA ILE A 149 -1.92 16.01 2.21
C ILE A 149 -1.38 16.84 1.04
N TYR A 150 -1.61 18.15 1.06
CA TYR A 150 -1.19 19.04 -0.03
C TYR A 150 0.32 19.05 -0.27
N PRO A 151 1.21 19.12 0.75
CA PRO A 151 2.65 19.07 0.54
C PRO A 151 3.13 17.76 -0.12
N ILE A 152 2.46 16.65 0.21
CA ILE A 152 2.74 15.33 -0.36
C ILE A 152 2.36 15.30 -1.83
N TRP A 153 1.16 15.79 -2.15
CA TRP A 153 0.70 15.91 -3.53
C TRP A 153 1.59 16.86 -4.35
N GLU A 154 1.97 18.02 -3.80
CA GLU A 154 2.86 18.98 -4.46
C GLU A 154 4.21 18.34 -4.78
N LYS A 155 4.83 17.66 -3.80
CA LYS A 155 6.09 16.92 -4.00
C LYS A 155 5.95 15.90 -5.13
N ARG A 156 4.86 15.13 -5.13
CA ARG A 156 4.57 14.13 -6.16
C ARG A 156 4.42 14.78 -7.55
N LEU A 157 3.69 15.89 -7.66
CA LEU A 157 3.52 16.58 -8.94
C LEU A 157 4.84 17.19 -9.43
N LYS A 158 5.66 17.76 -8.55
CA LYS A 158 7.02 18.24 -8.89
C LYS A 158 7.88 17.11 -9.44
N GLN A 159 7.87 15.92 -8.82
CA GLN A 159 8.60 14.75 -9.34
C GLN A 159 8.12 14.36 -10.74
N VAL A 160 6.80 14.39 -10.99
CA VAL A 160 6.27 14.11 -12.34
C VAL A 160 6.80 15.11 -13.35
N LEU A 161 6.73 16.40 -13.03
CA LEU A 161 7.19 17.46 -13.93
C LEU A 161 8.69 17.32 -14.21
N GLU A 162 9.50 17.07 -13.17
CA GLU A 162 10.94 16.86 -13.29
C GLU A 162 11.28 15.65 -14.15
N LEU A 163 10.64 14.51 -13.90
CA LEU A 163 10.81 13.29 -14.71
C LEU A 163 10.42 13.49 -16.18
N ASN A 164 9.55 14.46 -16.46
CA ASN A 164 9.12 14.83 -17.81
C ASN A 164 9.87 16.04 -18.39
N GLY A 165 11.03 16.38 -17.83
CA GLY A 165 11.98 17.35 -18.40
C GLY A 165 11.82 18.79 -17.91
N MET A 166 10.96 19.05 -16.92
CA MET A 166 10.88 20.37 -16.31
C MET A 166 12.07 20.62 -15.39
N ASN A 167 12.86 21.65 -15.66
CA ASN A 167 13.90 22.10 -14.73
C ASN A 167 13.25 22.85 -13.56
N ILE A 168 13.10 22.17 -12.42
CA ILE A 168 12.40 22.70 -11.23
C ILE A 168 13.08 23.98 -10.72
N THR A 169 14.41 24.02 -10.69
CA THR A 169 15.17 25.18 -10.21
C THR A 169 15.04 26.39 -11.13
N ALA A 170 15.19 26.20 -12.45
CA ALA A 170 15.10 27.29 -13.41
C ALA A 170 13.67 27.85 -13.53
N ASN A 171 12.65 27.04 -13.23
CA ASN A 171 11.24 27.40 -13.31
C ASN A 171 10.59 27.60 -11.93
N GLU A 172 11.37 27.83 -10.88
CA GLU A 172 10.87 27.92 -9.50
C GLU A 172 9.74 28.95 -9.35
N GLY A 173 9.87 30.14 -9.95
CA GLY A 173 8.83 31.17 -9.88
C GLY A 173 7.50 30.76 -10.52
N LEU A 174 7.55 30.02 -11.64
CA LEU A 174 6.36 29.46 -12.29
C LEU A 174 5.72 28.39 -11.40
N LEU A 175 6.53 27.47 -10.87
CA LEU A 175 6.06 26.39 -10.02
C LEU A 175 5.43 26.92 -8.73
N ASN A 176 6.08 27.86 -8.05
CA ASN A 176 5.55 28.49 -6.84
C ASN A 176 4.22 29.16 -7.12
N SER A 177 4.11 29.92 -8.22
CA SER A 177 2.85 30.56 -8.60
C SER A 177 1.73 29.54 -8.89
N MET A 178 2.07 28.45 -9.58
CA MET A 178 1.13 27.37 -9.90
C MET A 178 0.66 26.64 -8.63
N PHE A 179 1.56 26.31 -7.70
CA PHE A 179 1.22 25.62 -6.46
C PHE A 179 0.53 26.55 -5.46
N ASP A 180 0.86 27.82 -5.38
CA ASP A 180 0.11 28.78 -4.57
C ASP A 180 -1.34 28.94 -5.07
N CYS A 181 -1.53 28.90 -6.39
CA CYS A 181 -2.85 28.89 -7.01
C CYS A 181 -3.58 27.58 -6.71
N ALA A 182 -2.95 26.44 -6.96
CA ALA A 182 -3.53 25.13 -6.71
C ALA A 182 -3.95 24.96 -5.26
N LYS A 183 -3.14 25.38 -4.28
CA LYS A 183 -3.49 25.31 -2.85
C LYS A 183 -4.82 26.00 -2.54
N LYS A 184 -5.08 27.14 -3.18
CA LYS A 184 -6.31 27.93 -3.02
C LYS A 184 -7.51 27.29 -3.73
N TYR A 185 -7.31 26.75 -4.92
CA TYR A 185 -8.41 26.38 -5.83
C TYR A 185 -8.63 24.88 -6.04
N ILE A 186 -7.71 24.03 -5.60
CA ILE A 186 -7.87 22.58 -5.75
C ILE A 186 -8.95 22.07 -4.82
N ASP A 187 -9.86 21.24 -5.35
CA ASP A 187 -10.90 20.55 -4.59
C ASP A 187 -11.79 21.50 -3.76
N ILE A 188 -12.11 22.68 -4.30
CA ILE A 188 -13.14 23.55 -3.73
C ILE A 188 -14.48 22.82 -3.89
N GLU A 189 -15.16 22.56 -2.77
CA GLU A 189 -16.56 22.14 -2.78
C GLU A 189 -17.41 23.31 -3.31
N GLU A 190 -18.04 23.13 -4.48
CA GLU A 190 -19.06 24.05 -5.02
C GLU A 190 -20.36 24.02 -4.21
#